data_AF-A0A970B9M1-F1
#
_entry.id   AF-A0A970B9M1-F1
#
_cell.length_a   1.000
_cell.length_b   1.000
_cell.length_c   1.000
_cell.angle_alpha   90.00
_cell.angle_beta   90.00
_cell.angle_gamma   90.00
#
_symmetry.space_group_name_H-M   'P 1'
#
loop_
_entity.id
_entity.type
_entity.pdbx_description
1 polymer ?
#
loop_
_entity_poly.entity_id
_entity_poly.type
_entity_poly.pdbx_seq_one_letter_code
_entity_poly.pdbx_strand_id
1 'polypeptide(L)'
;MAKRVTLKCWNTDCEREYSLLRDVGQAKLFVECPFCGAEGEVDLAPWRDPAMSTMHGSGAEEQNLGDALNLPDVLPTTTREE
;
A
#
# COMPACT_ATOMS: atom_id res chain seq x y z
N MET A 1 -3.27 -8.18 -5.84
CA MET A 1 -4.26 -7.30 -6.53
C MET A 1 -3.63 -5.95 -6.78
N ALA A 2 -3.69 -5.42 -8.00
CA ALA A 2 -3.13 -4.11 -8.34
C ALA A 2 -4.09 -2.97 -7.97
N LYS A 3 -3.64 -2.04 -7.11
CA LYS A 3 -4.36 -0.82 -6.72
C LYS A 3 -3.50 0.40 -7.02
N ARG A 4 -4.13 1.52 -7.38
CA ARG A 4 -3.41 2.79 -7.53
C ARG A 4 -3.22 3.36 -6.12
N VAL A 5 -1.98 3.53 -5.71
CA VAL A 5 -1.60 4.09 -4.42
C VAL A 5 -0.86 5.40 -4.63
N THR A 6 -1.17 6.41 -3.83
CA THR A 6 -0.41 7.66 -3.81
C THR A 6 0.64 7.57 -2.70
N LEU A 7 1.88 7.89 -3.08
CA LEU A 7 3.08 7.68 -2.29
C LEU A 7 3.79 9.02 -2.17
N LYS A 8 4.27 9.37 -0.98
CA LYS A 8 5.16 10.51 -0.81
C LYS A 8 6.60 10.02 -0.75
N CYS A 9 7.47 10.60 -1.58
CA CYS A 9 8.91 10.30 -1.55
C CYS A 9 9.51 10.64 -0.20
N TRP A 10 10.21 9.69 0.42
CA TRP A 10 10.92 9.87 1.69
C TRP A 10 12.12 10.79 1.58
N ASN A 11 12.69 10.91 0.37
CA ASN A 11 13.84 11.77 0.13
C ASN A 11 13.43 13.23 0.37
N THR A 12 14.02 13.86 1.39
CA THR A 12 13.74 15.24 1.81
C THR A 12 14.10 16.28 0.75
N ASP A 13 14.95 15.93 -0.22
CA ASP A 13 15.24 16.80 -1.37
C ASP A 13 14.11 16.75 -2.42
N CYS A 14 13.37 15.63 -2.48
CA CYS A 14 12.30 15.43 -3.43
C CYS A 14 10.93 15.79 -2.85
N GLU A 15 10.53 15.11 -1.76
CA GLU A 15 9.23 15.23 -1.09
C GLU A 15 7.98 15.20 -1.99
N ARG A 16 8.13 14.78 -3.25
CA ARG A 16 7.03 14.76 -4.21
C ARG A 16 6.09 13.60 -3.95
N GLU A 17 4.82 13.88 -4.17
CA GLU A 17 3.75 12.90 -4.18
C GLU A 17 3.58 12.34 -5.59
N TYR A 18 3.44 11.03 -5.69
CA TYR A 18 3.24 10.34 -6.96
C TYR A 18 2.31 9.14 -6.78
N SER A 19 1.49 8.90 -7.79
CA SER A 19 0.59 7.75 -7.79
C SER A 19 1.12 6.65 -8.70
N LEU A 20 1.27 5.44 -8.14
CA LEU A 20 1.71 4.26 -8.89
C LEU A 20 0.67 3.16 -8.80
N LEU A 21 0.54 2.40 -9.88
CA LEU A 21 -0.19 1.14 -9.86
C LEU A 21 0.73 0.07 -9.27
N ARG A 22 0.34 -0.49 -8.13
CA ARG A 22 1.17 -1.46 -7.38
C ARG A 22 0.31 -2.56 -6.79
N ASP A 23 0.90 -3.75 -6.66
CA ASP A 23 0.20 -4.88 -6.06
C ASP A 23 0.23 -4.78 -4.54
N VAL A 24 -0.92 -4.47 -3.94
CA VAL A 24 -1.07 -4.36 -2.48
C VAL A 24 -1.33 -5.73 -1.82
N GLY A 25 -1.15 -6.82 -2.57
CA GLY A 25 -1.24 -8.19 -2.08
C GLY A 25 -0.10 -8.61 -1.16
N GLN A 26 0.99 -7.85 -1.11
CA GLN A 26 2.13 -8.06 -0.20
C GLN A 26 2.13 -7.11 1.01
N ALA A 27 2.67 -7.56 2.15
CA ALA A 27 2.77 -6.76 3.37
C ALA A 27 3.74 -5.59 3.20
N LYS A 28 4.77 -5.76 2.38
CA LYS A 28 5.72 -4.72 2.00
C LYS A 28 5.57 -4.41 0.53
N LEU A 29 5.65 -3.13 0.19
CA LEU A 29 5.60 -2.66 -1.17
C LEU A 29 6.89 -1.91 -1.50
N PHE A 30 7.65 -2.42 -2.46
CA PHE A 30 8.84 -1.76 -2.98
C PHE A 30 8.44 -0.79 -4.09
N VAL A 31 8.88 0.47 -3.95
CA VAL A 31 8.54 1.56 -4.86
C VAL A 31 9.80 2.35 -5.18
N GLU A 32 9.88 2.84 -6.41
CA GLU A 32 10.95 3.73 -6.85
C GLU A 32 10.31 5.08 -7.18
N CYS A 33 10.90 6.17 -6.68
CA CYS A 33 10.41 7.50 -6.96
C CYS A 33 10.72 7.87 -8.42
N PRO A 34 9.73 8.15 -9.27
CA PRO A 34 9.96 8.47 -10.68
C PRO A 34 10.62 9.84 -10.90
N PHE A 35 10.76 10.65 -9.84
CA PHE A 35 11.33 12.00 -9.93
C PHE A 35 12.82 12.03 -9.58
N CYS A 36 13.24 11.33 -8.51
CA CYS A 36 14.63 11.33 -8.05
C CYS A 36 15.31 9.96 -8.20
N GLY A 37 14.58 8.91 -8.59
CA GLY A 37 15.10 7.54 -8.69
C GLY A 37 15.38 6.88 -7.33
N ALA A 38 14.99 7.51 -6.21
CA ALA A 38 15.19 6.92 -4.89
C ALA A 38 14.28 5.71 -4.70
N GLU A 39 14.87 4.58 -4.35
CA GLU A 39 14.16 3.38 -3.92
C GLU A 39 13.63 3.58 -2.49
N GLY A 40 12.41 3.11 -2.25
CA GLY A 40 11.81 3.12 -0.94
C GLY A 40 10.90 1.91 -0.74
N GLU A 41 10.54 1.68 0.52
CA GLU A 41 9.55 0.68 0.87
C GLU A 41 8.36 1.33 1.57
N VAL A 42 7.21 0.67 1.47
CA VAL A 42 6.00 0.99 2.22
C VAL A 42 5.54 -0.26 2.92
N ASP A 43 5.45 -0.20 4.24
CA ASP A 43 4.91 -1.29 5.03
C ASP A 43 3.38 -1.18 5.06
N LEU A 44 2.69 -2.02 4.29
CA LEU A 44 1.23 -2.08 4.23
C LEU A 44 0.61 -2.92 5.37
N ALA A 45 1.43 -3.56 6.21
CA ALA A 45 0.97 -4.38 7.33
C ALA A 45 0.01 -3.66 8.31
N PRO A 46 0.26 -2.41 8.75
CA PRO A 46 -0.64 -1.72 9.69
C PRO A 46 -2.00 -1.36 9.10
N TRP A 47 -2.13 -1.29 7.78
CA TRP A 47 -3.37 -0.94 7.09
C TRP A 47 -4.13 -2.14 6.53
N ARG A 48 -3.59 -3.35 6.74
CA ARG A 48 -4.31 -4.59 6.46
C ARG A 48 -5.26 -4.85 7.62
N ASP A 49 -6.55 -4.72 7.35
CA ASP A 49 -7.54 -5.28 8.25
C ASP A 49 -7.24 -6.79 8.37
N PRO A 50 -7.13 -7.33 9.60
CA PRO A 50 -7.09 -8.77 9.79
C PRO A 50 -8.45 -9.25 9.31
N ALA A 51 -8.53 -9.76 8.08
CA ALA A 51 -9.73 -10.27 7.47
C ALA A 51 -10.51 -11.06 8.53
N MET A 52 -11.58 -10.44 9.00
CA MET A 52 -12.39 -10.95 10.08
C MET A 52 -12.86 -12.31 9.58
N SER A 53 -12.29 -13.38 10.14
CA SER A 53 -12.77 -14.74 9.91
C SER A 53 -14.09 -14.88 10.66
N THR A 54 -15.11 -14.12 10.25
CA THR A 54 -16.49 -14.33 10.65
C THR A 54 -16.99 -15.54 9.88
N MET A 55 -16.62 -16.71 10.40
CA MET A 55 -17.37 -17.93 10.21
C MET A 55 -18.80 -17.65 10.67
N HIS A 56 -19.73 -17.35 9.77
CA HIS A 56 -21.17 -17.47 10.00
C HIS A 56 -21.86 -17.70 8.66
N GLY A 57 -22.74 -18.70 8.65
CA GLY A 57 -23.22 -19.36 7.44
C GLY A 57 -24.06 -18.48 6.52
N SER A 58 -24.14 -18.97 5.28
CA SER A 58 -25.19 -18.69 4.30
C SER A 58 -25.28 -17.24 3.80
N GLY A 59 -24.57 -16.96 2.72
CA GLY A 59 -24.82 -15.76 1.92
C GLY A 59 -23.58 -15.38 1.14
N ALA A 60 -23.63 -15.58 -0.17
CA ALA A 60 -22.56 -15.23 -1.09
C ALA A 60 -22.36 -13.71 -1.09
N GLU A 61 -21.35 -13.24 -0.36
CA GLU A 61 -20.67 -11.99 -0.66
C GLU A 61 -19.18 -12.32 -0.67
N GLU A 62 -18.66 -12.50 -1.88
CA GLU A 62 -17.26 -12.29 -2.21
C GLU A 62 -16.93 -10.85 -1.83
N GLN A 63 -16.73 -10.63 -0.53
CA GLN A 63 -16.39 -9.34 0.06
C GLN A 63 -14.98 -9.01 -0.42
N ASN A 64 -14.94 -8.37 -1.58
CA ASN A 64 -13.99 -7.36 -2.02
C ASN A 64 -12.79 -7.15 -1.06
N LEU A 65 -11.86 -8.10 -1.01
CA LEU A 65 -10.62 -7.98 -0.22
C LEU A 65 -9.79 -6.74 -0.63
N GLY A 66 -10.06 -6.14 -1.80
CA GLY A 66 -9.45 -4.89 -2.26
C GLY A 66 -10.07 -3.61 -1.66
N ASP A 67 -11.27 -3.71 -1.08
CA ASP A 67 -12.01 -2.62 -0.45
C ASP A 67 -11.68 -2.48 1.05
N ALA A 68 -11.32 -3.60 1.71
CA ALA A 68 -10.96 -3.63 3.14
C ALA A 68 -9.51 -3.19 3.47
N LEU A 69 -8.83 -2.49 2.55
CA LEU A 69 -7.52 -1.88 2.81
C LEU A 69 -7.76 -0.40 3.10
N ASN A 70 -7.84 -0.05 4.38
CA ASN A 70 -7.94 1.33 4.89
C ASN A 70 -6.58 2.04 4.74
N LEU A 71 -6.16 2.23 3.49
CA LEU A 71 -4.94 2.96 3.17
C LEU A 71 -5.21 4.47 3.33
N PRO A 72 -4.29 5.22 3.95
CA PRO A 72 -4.36 6.67 3.94
C PRO A 72 -4.30 7.21 2.50
N ASP A 73 -4.75 8.45 2.31
CA ASP A 73 -4.70 9.13 1.00
C ASP A 73 -3.27 9.20 0.45
N VAL A 74 -2.30 9.39 1.35
CA VAL A 74 -0.87 9.43 1.04
C VAL A 74 -0.14 8.43 1.92
N LEU A 75 0.49 7.45 1.29
CA LEU A 75 1.34 6.48 1.97
C LEU A 75 2.76 7.05 2.12
N PRO A 76 3.29 7.15 3.35
CA PRO A 76 4.68 7.52 3.55
C PRO A 76 5.57 6.39 3.03
N THR A 77 6.53 6.72 2.18
CA THR A 77 7.63 5.79 1.87
C THR A 77 8.72 5.93 2.92
N THR A 78 9.49 4.88 3.13
CA THR A 78 10.69 4.90 3.98
C THR A 78 11.91 4.47 3.17
N THR A 79 13.10 4.80 3.67
CA THR A 79 14.36 4.26 3.15
C THR A 79 14.30 2.74 3.17
N ARG A 80 14.74 2.11 2.09
CA ARG A 80 14.99 0.68 2.07
C ARG A 80 16.27 0.43 2.86
N GLU A 81 16.13 -0.04 4.09
CA GLU A 81 17.28 -0.52 4.88
C GLU A 81 17.54 -1.98 4.43
N GLU A 82 18.70 -2.21 3.81
CA GLU A 82 19.16 -3.53 3.34
C GLU A 82 19.39 -4.54 4.47
#